data_AF-A0A7J6PNQ4-F1
#
_entry.id   AF-A0A7J6PNQ4-F1
#
_cell.length_a   1.000
_cell.length_b   1.000
_cell.length_c   1.000
_cell.angle_alpha   90.00
_cell.angle_beta   90.00
_cell.angle_gamma   90.00
#
_symmetry.space_group_name_H-M   'P 1'
#
loop_
_entity.id
_entity.type
_entity.pdbx_description
1 polymer ?
#
loop_
_entity_poly.entity_id
_entity_poly.type
_entity_poly.pdbx_seq_one_letter_code
_entity_poly.pdbx_strand_id
1 'polypeptide(L)'
;MEPLRDPLGDRPVKSVTPPPRAPLDKALLFPNGPDKPPDWRALKDHLVRERYGEGRLDLESINMILNTCMDVLGKEPNIVKLKDPITVVGDIHGQYKHNLTVYALFAQSFDHLPLAALLNGKFLCVHGGLSPDLHTLADINKANRFQETPRHGMMCDLLWSDPENEKKGDSPVGAAFFANDVRGCSYFYTYDGAMRFLENNSLLSVIRAHEAQLEGYKMHRTNEATGFPSVITIFSAPNYCDVYNNKGAVLKFENNTLNVLQFNFSKHP
;
A
#
# COMPACT_ATOMS: atom_id res chain seq x y z
N MET A 1 -6.12 23.19 19.61
CA MET A 1 -4.77 22.61 19.82
C MET A 1 -3.83 23.76 20.13
N GLU A 2 -3.16 23.73 21.28
CA GLU A 2 -2.19 24.78 21.63
C GLU A 2 -0.80 24.45 21.07
N PRO A 3 -0.09 25.42 20.47
CA PRO A 3 1.28 25.24 20.00
C PRO A 3 2.25 24.97 21.16
N LEU A 4 3.39 24.32 20.84
CA LEU A 4 4.52 24.22 21.76
C LEU A 4 4.97 25.63 22.20
N ARG A 5 5.20 25.78 23.50
CA ARG A 5 5.59 27.07 24.08
C ARG A 5 7.06 27.37 23.77
N ASP A 6 7.36 28.64 23.56
CA ASP A 6 8.70 29.20 23.56
C ASP A 6 8.91 29.92 24.90
N PRO A 7 9.34 29.21 25.96
CA PRO A 7 9.41 29.77 27.31
C PRO A 7 10.47 30.87 27.46
N LEU A 8 11.50 30.88 26.60
CA LEU A 8 12.59 31.86 26.63
C LEU A 8 12.36 33.01 25.62
N GLY A 9 11.45 32.84 24.67
CA GLY A 9 11.18 33.84 23.62
C GLY A 9 12.34 33.99 22.63
N ASP A 10 13.27 33.03 22.61
CA ASP A 10 14.54 33.08 21.91
C ASP A 10 14.54 32.32 20.58
N ARG A 11 13.37 31.82 20.14
CA ARG A 11 13.26 31.07 18.88
C ARG A 11 13.75 31.91 17.69
N PRO A 12 14.80 31.46 16.97
CA PRO A 12 15.42 32.25 15.90
C PRO A 12 14.55 32.33 14.65
N VAL A 13 13.82 31.25 14.31
CA VAL A 13 12.97 31.19 13.11
C VAL A 13 11.50 31.22 13.53
N LYS A 14 10.98 32.44 13.70
CA LYS A 14 9.59 32.67 14.15
C LYS A 14 8.53 32.38 13.07
N SER A 15 8.94 32.29 11.81
CA SER A 15 8.05 31.99 10.67
C SER A 15 7.64 30.52 10.59
N VAL A 16 8.39 29.60 11.22
CA VAL A 16 8.04 28.18 11.26
C VAL A 16 7.04 27.95 12.38
N THR A 17 5.89 27.36 12.07
CA THR A 17 4.89 27.10 13.09
C THR A 17 5.36 25.97 14.01
N PRO A 18 5.29 26.11 15.35
CA PRO A 18 5.63 25.01 16.25
C PRO A 18 4.56 23.90 16.24
N PRO A 19 4.94 22.64 16.50
CA PRO A 19 3.99 21.54 16.59
C PRO A 19 3.06 21.69 17.81
N PRO A 20 1.95 20.94 17.88
CA PRO A 20 1.07 20.90 19.04
C PRO A 20 1.84 20.48 20.30
N ARG A 21 1.55 21.12 21.43
CA ARG A 21 2.23 20.81 22.71
C ARG A 21 1.83 19.47 23.31
N ALA A 22 0.62 18.99 23.00
CA ALA A 22 -0.02 17.87 23.67
C ALA A 22 -0.64 16.93 22.64
N PRO A 23 -0.83 15.64 23.00
CA PRO A 23 -1.57 14.71 22.17
C PRO A 23 -2.99 15.18 21.87
N LEU A 24 -3.59 14.63 20.80
CA LEU A 24 -5.00 14.87 20.48
C LEU A 24 -5.89 14.39 21.63
N ASP A 25 -6.78 15.26 22.08
CA ASP A 25 -7.74 14.93 23.13
C ASP A 25 -8.68 13.80 22.69
N LYS A 26 -8.86 12.79 23.56
CA LYS A 26 -9.69 11.61 23.26
C LYS A 26 -11.15 11.98 22.97
N ALA A 27 -11.72 13.00 23.61
CA ALA A 27 -13.08 13.45 23.34
C ALA A 27 -13.21 14.10 21.96
N LEU A 28 -12.13 14.68 21.43
CA LEU A 28 -12.09 15.17 20.04
C LEU A 28 -11.87 14.03 19.04
N LEU A 29 -11.09 13.02 19.42
CA LEU A 29 -10.86 11.86 18.58
C LEU A 29 -12.08 10.94 18.49
N PHE A 30 -12.83 10.77 19.59
CA PHE A 30 -14.00 9.91 19.68
C PHE A 30 -15.24 10.70 20.18
N PRO A 31 -15.75 11.67 19.39
CA PRO A 31 -16.84 12.54 19.82
C PRO A 31 -18.15 11.79 20.07
N ASN A 32 -18.31 10.61 19.46
CA ASN A 32 -19.49 9.75 19.59
C ASN A 32 -19.27 8.54 20.52
N GLY A 33 -18.19 8.56 21.31
CA GLY A 33 -17.79 7.46 22.19
C GLY A 33 -16.76 6.50 21.57
N PRO A 34 -16.08 5.70 22.41
CA PRO A 34 -14.93 4.86 22.04
C PRO A 34 -15.29 3.70 21.11
N ASP A 35 -16.55 3.24 21.13
CA ASP A 35 -17.04 2.13 20.30
C ASP A 35 -17.46 2.58 18.89
N LYS A 36 -17.32 3.87 18.57
CA LYS A 36 -17.62 4.44 17.26
C LYS A 36 -16.32 4.78 16.52
N PRO A 37 -16.35 4.81 15.17
CA PRO A 37 -15.17 5.22 14.41
C PRO A 37 -14.63 6.58 14.86
N PRO A 38 -13.30 6.75 14.91
CA PRO A 38 -12.68 8.02 15.28
C PRO A 38 -13.01 9.11 14.25
N ASP A 39 -13.00 10.38 14.68
CA ASP A 39 -13.09 11.51 13.78
C ASP A 39 -11.78 11.67 12.99
N TRP A 40 -11.78 11.13 11.78
CA TRP A 40 -10.63 11.21 10.88
C TRP A 40 -10.25 12.64 10.51
N ARG A 41 -11.18 13.61 10.57
CA ARG A 41 -10.87 15.02 10.30
C ARG A 41 -10.08 15.62 11.44
N ALA A 42 -10.48 15.35 12.68
CA ALA A 42 -9.73 15.77 13.86
C ALA A 42 -8.32 15.15 13.86
N LEU A 43 -8.22 13.86 13.52
CA LEU A 43 -6.95 13.16 13.40
C LEU A 43 -6.06 13.76 12.30
N LYS A 44 -6.59 13.96 11.10
CA LYS A 44 -5.87 14.58 9.96
C LYS A 44 -5.38 15.98 10.32
N ASP A 45 -6.25 16.80 10.91
CA ASP A 45 -5.90 18.17 11.30
C ASP A 45 -4.79 18.20 12.35
N HIS A 46 -4.75 17.23 13.26
CA HIS A 46 -3.72 17.13 14.29
C HIS A 46 -2.39 16.62 13.76
N LEU A 47 -2.41 15.66 12.83
CA LEU A 47 -1.19 15.03 12.31
C LEU A 47 -0.55 15.81 11.16
N VAL A 48 -1.34 16.41 10.26
CA VAL A 48 -0.86 16.81 8.91
C VAL A 48 -0.94 18.32 8.63
N ARG A 49 -1.76 19.08 9.34
CA ARG A 49 -2.12 20.43 8.91
C ARG A 49 -0.94 21.42 8.92
N GLU A 50 -0.75 22.19 7.85
CA GLU A 50 0.37 23.15 7.67
C GLU A 50 0.63 24.13 8.83
N ARG A 51 -0.38 24.41 9.66
CA ARG A 51 -0.27 25.30 10.82
C ARG A 51 0.07 24.59 12.14
N TYR A 52 -0.20 23.29 12.30
CA TYR A 52 0.03 22.56 13.56
C TYR A 52 0.31 21.06 13.33
N GLY A 53 0.84 20.69 12.17
CA GLY A 53 1.17 19.31 11.83
C GLY A 53 2.24 18.78 12.77
N GLU A 54 2.42 17.46 12.81
CA GLU A 54 3.29 16.75 13.76
C GLU A 54 2.73 16.57 15.18
N GLY A 55 1.41 16.73 15.35
CA GLY A 55 0.72 16.30 16.56
C GLY A 55 0.89 14.80 16.83
N ARG A 56 0.62 14.38 18.07
CA ARG A 56 0.80 12.98 18.51
C ARG A 56 -0.50 12.43 19.07
N LEU A 57 -0.60 11.12 19.13
CA LEU A 57 -1.64 10.45 19.91
C LEU A 57 -1.02 9.89 21.18
N ASP A 58 -1.82 9.81 22.25
CA ASP A 58 -1.45 8.99 23.39
C ASP A 58 -1.53 7.49 23.04
N LEU A 59 -0.86 6.67 23.85
CA LEU A 59 -0.75 5.23 23.59
C LEU A 59 -2.12 4.53 23.63
N GLU A 60 -3.02 4.98 24.50
CA GLU A 60 -4.34 4.38 24.66
C GLU A 60 -5.19 4.58 23.41
N SER A 61 -5.17 5.79 22.85
CA SER A 61 -5.86 6.15 21.61
C SER A 61 -5.30 5.38 20.41
N ILE A 62 -3.98 5.21 20.33
CA ILE A 62 -3.34 4.37 19.30
C ILE A 62 -3.82 2.93 19.42
N ASN A 63 -3.81 2.38 20.64
CA ASN A 63 -4.24 1.01 20.90
C ASN A 63 -5.72 0.80 20.52
N MET A 64 -6.60 1.74 20.85
CA MET A 64 -8.02 1.69 20.47
C MET A 64 -8.20 1.66 18.93
N ILE A 65 -7.48 2.52 18.21
CA ILE A 65 -7.54 2.56 16.75
C ILE A 65 -7.06 1.24 16.15
N LEU A 66 -5.90 0.74 16.59
CA LEU A 66 -5.30 -0.48 16.04
C LEU A 66 -6.10 -1.73 16.37
N ASN A 67 -6.66 -1.86 17.57
CA ASN A 67 -7.54 -2.98 17.92
C ASN A 67 -8.81 -2.98 17.07
N THR A 68 -9.43 -1.81 16.89
CA THR A 68 -10.61 -1.69 15.99
C THR A 68 -10.24 -2.06 14.55
N CYS A 69 -9.04 -1.67 14.09
CA CYS A 69 -8.53 -2.02 12.76
C CYS A 69 -8.37 -3.54 12.62
N MET A 70 -7.71 -4.20 13.58
CA MET A 70 -7.54 -5.66 13.61
C MET A 70 -8.88 -6.40 13.63
N ASP A 71 -9.86 -5.91 14.41
CA ASP A 71 -11.20 -6.51 14.47
C ASP A 71 -11.96 -6.41 13.15
N VAL A 72 -11.73 -5.37 12.36
CA VAL A 72 -12.35 -5.18 11.04
C VAL A 72 -11.62 -6.03 10.01
N LEU A 73 -10.31 -5.86 9.87
CA LEU A 73 -9.48 -6.57 8.90
C LEU A 73 -9.46 -8.07 9.14
N GLY A 74 -9.49 -8.51 10.40
CA GLY A 74 -9.52 -9.93 10.77
C GLY A 74 -10.77 -10.67 10.33
N LYS A 75 -11.88 -9.96 10.09
CA LYS A 75 -13.12 -10.53 9.56
C LYS A 75 -13.14 -10.61 8.03
N GLU A 76 -12.21 -9.94 7.36
CA GLU A 76 -12.13 -9.96 5.91
C GLU A 76 -11.47 -11.26 5.40
N PRO A 77 -11.86 -11.75 4.21
CA PRO A 77 -11.18 -12.87 3.55
C PRO A 77 -9.79 -12.45 3.04
N ASN A 78 -8.96 -13.43 2.67
CA ASN A 78 -7.65 -13.14 2.06
C ASN A 78 -7.78 -12.41 0.72
N ILE A 79 -8.84 -12.69 -0.05
CA ILE A 79 -9.22 -11.94 -1.25
C ILE A 79 -10.49 -11.12 -0.97
N VAL A 80 -10.35 -9.79 -0.86
CA VAL A 80 -11.49 -8.89 -0.78
C VAL A 80 -12.09 -8.67 -2.18
N LYS A 81 -13.40 -8.79 -2.33
CA LYS A 81 -14.09 -8.54 -3.61
C LYS A 81 -14.56 -7.09 -3.66
N LEU A 82 -14.11 -6.34 -4.66
CA LEU A 82 -14.37 -4.91 -4.80
C LEU A 82 -15.07 -4.62 -6.14
N LYS A 83 -15.82 -3.52 -6.18
CA LYS A 83 -16.48 -3.02 -7.39
C LYS A 83 -16.13 -1.55 -7.62
N ASP A 84 -16.18 -1.10 -8.87
CA ASP A 84 -16.12 0.33 -9.19
C ASP A 84 -17.41 1.06 -8.76
N PRO A 85 -17.36 2.37 -8.47
CA PRO A 85 -16.20 3.27 -8.55
C PRO A 85 -15.15 3.02 -7.45
N ILE A 86 -13.87 2.99 -7.82
CA ILE A 86 -12.77 2.79 -6.86
C ILE A 86 -11.49 3.52 -7.28
N THR A 87 -10.70 3.95 -6.30
CA THR A 87 -9.33 4.44 -6.51
C THR A 87 -8.34 3.42 -5.96
N VAL A 88 -7.45 2.91 -6.80
CA VAL A 88 -6.35 2.01 -6.41
C VAL A 88 -5.08 2.84 -6.24
N VAL A 89 -4.42 2.65 -5.10
CA VAL A 89 -3.22 3.37 -4.67
C VAL A 89 -2.10 2.34 -4.51
N GLY A 90 -0.88 2.70 -4.94
CA GLY A 90 0.33 1.91 -4.73
C GLY A 90 1.03 2.27 -3.42
N ASP A 91 2.35 2.09 -3.40
CA ASP A 91 3.17 2.40 -2.23
C ASP A 91 3.05 3.88 -1.80
N ILE A 92 2.98 4.12 -0.49
CA ILE A 92 2.94 5.47 0.12
C ILE A 92 4.29 5.82 0.79
N HIS A 93 4.94 4.86 1.45
CA HIS A 93 6.22 4.99 2.18
C HIS A 93 6.31 6.19 3.14
N GLY A 94 5.64 6.09 4.30
CA GLY A 94 5.72 7.09 5.37
C GLY A 94 6.90 6.84 6.33
N GLN A 95 7.62 7.89 6.71
CA GLN A 95 8.68 7.83 7.72
C GLN A 95 8.25 8.58 8.99
N TYR A 96 7.79 7.85 10.00
CA TYR A 96 7.43 8.45 11.30
C TYR A 96 8.13 7.72 12.44
N LYS A 97 8.52 8.46 13.49
CA LYS A 97 9.23 7.91 14.64
C LYS A 97 8.23 7.26 15.60
N HIS A 98 8.45 5.99 15.95
CA HIS A 98 7.62 5.23 16.88
C HIS A 98 8.47 4.64 18.01
N ASN A 99 7.85 4.37 19.17
CA ASN A 99 8.48 3.58 20.23
C ASN A 99 8.21 2.08 20.00
N LEU A 100 8.90 1.20 20.74
CA LEU A 100 8.80 -0.25 20.57
C LEU A 100 7.39 -0.80 20.79
N THR A 101 6.62 -0.23 21.72
CA THR A 101 5.24 -0.66 21.99
C THR A 101 4.33 -0.37 20.80
N VAL A 102 4.41 0.84 20.25
CA VAL A 102 3.63 1.23 19.07
C VAL A 102 4.05 0.39 17.86
N TYR A 103 5.35 0.14 17.68
CA TYR A 103 5.86 -0.75 16.64
C TYR A 103 5.25 -2.16 16.73
N ALA A 104 5.23 -2.76 17.92
CA ALA A 104 4.66 -4.09 18.12
C ALA A 104 3.15 -4.14 17.80
N LEU A 105 2.40 -3.11 18.17
CA LEU A 105 0.97 -3.01 17.84
C LEU A 105 0.74 -2.89 16.33
N PHE A 106 1.57 -2.11 15.62
CA PHE A 106 1.50 -2.04 14.17
C PHE A 106 1.84 -3.37 13.50
N ALA A 107 2.90 -4.05 13.96
CA ALA A 107 3.27 -5.37 13.44
C ALA A 107 2.10 -6.36 13.56
N GLN A 108 1.47 -6.44 14.73
CA GLN A 108 0.27 -7.28 14.93
C GLN A 108 -0.89 -6.87 14.02
N SER A 109 -1.07 -5.56 13.78
CA SER A 109 -2.12 -5.09 12.89
C SER A 109 -1.89 -5.46 11.42
N PHE A 110 -0.62 -5.54 10.99
CA PHE A 110 -0.27 -5.89 9.62
C PHE A 110 -0.57 -7.35 9.31
N ASP A 111 -0.47 -8.25 10.29
CA ASP A 111 -0.85 -9.67 10.14
C ASP A 111 -2.36 -9.86 9.84
N HIS A 112 -3.19 -8.83 10.01
CA HIS A 112 -4.62 -8.89 9.72
C HIS A 112 -4.98 -8.41 8.30
N LEU A 113 -4.06 -7.72 7.61
CA LEU A 113 -4.30 -7.16 6.28
C LEU A 113 -4.61 -8.27 5.25
N PRO A 114 -5.65 -8.12 4.42
CA PRO A 114 -5.89 -9.02 3.30
C PRO A 114 -4.69 -9.09 2.35
N LEU A 115 -4.49 -10.25 1.74
CA LEU A 115 -3.35 -10.50 0.83
C LEU A 115 -3.61 -9.98 -0.59
N ALA A 116 -4.87 -9.92 -1.00
CA ALA A 116 -5.26 -9.53 -2.34
C ALA A 116 -6.65 -8.92 -2.39
N ALA A 117 -6.97 -8.27 -3.51
CA ALA A 117 -8.32 -7.92 -3.87
C ALA A 117 -8.67 -8.38 -5.29
N LEU A 118 -9.93 -8.72 -5.51
CA LEU A 118 -10.50 -9.01 -6.82
C LEU A 118 -11.44 -7.88 -7.20
N LEU A 119 -10.99 -6.99 -8.07
CA LEU A 119 -11.76 -5.84 -8.53
C LEU A 119 -12.57 -6.20 -9.78
N ASN A 120 -13.87 -5.94 -9.75
CA ASN A 120 -14.84 -6.20 -10.83
C ASN A 120 -14.86 -7.65 -11.33
N GLY A 121 -14.28 -8.60 -10.59
CA GLY A 121 -14.09 -9.98 -11.07
C GLY A 121 -13.13 -10.08 -12.26
N LYS A 122 -12.34 -9.04 -12.55
CA LYS A 122 -11.48 -8.94 -13.72
C LYS A 122 -10.03 -8.60 -13.40
N PHE A 123 -9.78 -7.93 -12.29
CA PHE A 123 -8.43 -7.51 -11.92
C PHE A 123 -8.03 -8.17 -10.60
N LEU A 124 -6.92 -8.91 -10.61
CA LEU A 124 -6.27 -9.32 -9.38
C LEU A 124 -5.38 -8.18 -8.91
N CYS A 125 -5.63 -7.66 -7.72
CA CYS A 125 -4.82 -6.64 -7.07
C CYS A 125 -3.98 -7.28 -5.96
N VAL A 126 -2.66 -7.15 -6.04
CA VAL A 126 -1.67 -7.68 -5.06
C VAL A 126 -0.55 -6.66 -4.89
N HIS A 127 0.27 -6.73 -3.82
CA HIS A 127 1.40 -5.80 -3.67
C HIS A 127 2.57 -6.20 -4.59
N GLY A 128 3.03 -7.44 -4.41
CA GLY A 128 4.04 -8.15 -5.17
C GLY A 128 3.52 -8.53 -6.56
N GLY A 129 3.20 -9.79 -6.74
CA GLY A 129 2.76 -10.31 -8.02
C GLY A 129 2.36 -11.77 -7.93
N LEU A 130 2.87 -12.58 -8.87
CA LEU A 130 2.49 -13.98 -9.02
C LEU A 130 3.49 -14.92 -8.34
N SER A 131 3.03 -16.14 -8.06
CA SER A 131 3.82 -17.21 -7.45
C SER A 131 3.78 -18.45 -8.35
N PRO A 132 4.85 -19.27 -8.39
CA PRO A 132 4.79 -20.61 -8.97
C PRO A 132 3.69 -21.48 -8.34
N ASP A 133 3.37 -21.25 -7.06
CA ASP A 133 2.35 -21.99 -6.30
C ASP A 133 0.94 -21.37 -6.43
N LEU A 134 0.81 -20.24 -7.13
CA LEU A 134 -0.45 -19.55 -7.37
C LEU A 134 -1.03 -19.97 -8.72
N HIS A 135 -1.92 -20.97 -8.71
CA HIS A 135 -2.60 -21.45 -9.92
C HIS A 135 -3.99 -20.83 -10.08
N THR A 136 -4.72 -20.70 -8.97
CA THR A 136 -6.08 -20.19 -8.94
C THR A 136 -6.29 -19.16 -7.83
N LEU A 137 -7.32 -18.33 -7.96
CA LEU A 137 -7.74 -17.44 -6.87
C LEU A 137 -8.13 -18.20 -5.58
N ALA A 138 -8.50 -19.47 -5.68
CA ALA A 138 -8.81 -20.29 -4.50
C ALA A 138 -7.57 -20.58 -3.65
N ASP A 139 -6.37 -20.57 -4.25
CA ASP A 139 -5.13 -20.87 -3.53
C ASP A 139 -4.80 -19.79 -2.51
N ILE A 140 -5.00 -18.51 -2.86
CA ILE A 140 -4.81 -17.37 -1.94
C ILE A 140 -5.69 -17.51 -0.69
N ASN A 141 -6.93 -17.99 -0.82
CA ASN A 141 -7.84 -18.16 0.32
C ASN A 141 -7.46 -19.33 1.25
N LYS A 142 -6.56 -20.23 0.84
CA LYS A 142 -6.04 -21.31 1.70
C LYS A 142 -4.91 -20.84 2.62
N ALA A 143 -4.29 -19.70 2.34
CA ALA A 143 -3.17 -19.20 3.14
C ALA A 143 -3.63 -18.79 4.54
N ASN A 144 -2.85 -19.16 5.56
CA ASN A 144 -2.97 -18.53 6.88
C ASN A 144 -2.21 -17.20 6.83
N ARG A 145 -2.91 -16.07 6.75
CA ARG A 145 -2.26 -14.74 6.69
C ARG A 145 -1.93 -14.14 8.05
N PHE A 146 -2.47 -14.68 9.14
CA PHE A 146 -2.34 -14.15 10.50
C PHE A 146 -1.00 -14.56 11.13
N GLN A 147 0.08 -14.15 10.48
CA GLN A 147 1.46 -14.42 10.88
C GLN A 147 2.40 -13.48 10.14
N GLU A 148 3.60 -13.31 10.70
CA GLU A 148 4.73 -12.70 9.99
C GLU A 148 4.95 -13.37 8.63
N THR A 149 5.30 -12.57 7.62
CA THR A 149 5.47 -13.06 6.26
C THR A 149 6.58 -14.12 6.22
N PRO A 150 6.30 -15.36 5.74
CA PRO A 150 7.33 -16.39 5.61
C PRO A 150 8.44 -15.97 4.65
N ARG A 151 9.63 -16.57 4.79
CA ARG A 151 10.77 -16.28 3.89
C ARG A 151 10.60 -16.84 2.47
N HIS A 152 9.64 -17.75 2.27
CA HIS A 152 9.37 -18.43 0.99
C HIS A 152 7.90 -18.87 0.92
N GLY A 153 7.46 -19.24 -0.29
CA GLY A 153 6.11 -19.72 -0.58
C GLY A 153 5.15 -18.60 -0.97
N MET A 154 3.94 -18.98 -1.39
CA MET A 154 2.97 -18.08 -2.02
C MET A 154 2.71 -16.76 -1.28
N MET A 155 2.64 -16.75 0.06
CA MET A 155 2.45 -15.51 0.83
C MET A 155 3.64 -14.54 0.67
N CYS A 156 4.87 -15.07 0.69
CA CYS A 156 6.06 -14.27 0.37
C CYS A 156 5.97 -13.74 -1.06
N ASP A 157 5.65 -14.62 -2.01
CA ASP A 157 5.67 -14.28 -3.43
C ASP A 157 4.62 -13.25 -3.82
N LEU A 158 3.41 -13.31 -3.22
CA LEU A 158 2.35 -12.31 -3.39
C LEU A 158 2.77 -10.90 -2.95
N LEU A 159 3.78 -10.80 -2.07
CA LEU A 159 4.30 -9.54 -1.54
C LEU A 159 5.62 -9.11 -2.19
N TRP A 160 6.43 -10.07 -2.67
CA TRP A 160 7.83 -9.82 -3.07
C TRP A 160 8.18 -10.17 -4.51
N SER A 161 7.30 -10.81 -5.28
CA SER A 161 7.59 -11.09 -6.69
C SER A 161 7.53 -9.82 -7.55
N ASP A 162 8.30 -9.84 -8.62
CA ASP A 162 8.40 -8.75 -9.59
C ASP A 162 8.14 -9.28 -11.01
N PRO A 163 7.54 -8.50 -11.91
CA PRO A 163 7.54 -8.82 -13.33
C PRO A 163 8.96 -8.76 -13.88
N GLU A 164 9.27 -9.61 -14.86
CA GLU A 164 10.58 -9.57 -15.52
C GLU A 164 10.84 -8.22 -16.21
N ASN A 165 12.12 -7.86 -16.32
CA ASN A 165 12.50 -6.72 -17.15
C ASN A 165 12.63 -7.16 -18.61
N GLU A 166 11.56 -6.93 -19.38
CA GLU A 166 11.47 -7.22 -20.81
C GLU A 166 12.66 -6.68 -21.64
N LYS A 167 13.30 -5.59 -21.21
CA LYS A 167 14.44 -5.00 -21.95
C LYS A 167 15.77 -5.71 -21.71
N LYS A 168 15.92 -6.43 -20.60
CA LYS A 168 17.17 -7.12 -20.27
C LYS A 168 17.30 -8.44 -21.03
N GLY A 169 16.19 -9.15 -21.24
CA GLY A 169 16.20 -10.44 -21.94
C GLY A 169 16.90 -11.57 -21.18
N ASP A 170 17.07 -11.42 -19.85
CA ASP A 170 17.75 -12.40 -18.99
C ASP A 170 16.86 -13.60 -18.62
N SER A 171 15.61 -13.61 -19.08
CA SER A 171 14.63 -14.66 -18.79
C SER A 171 15.10 -16.01 -19.34
N PRO A 172 15.17 -17.07 -18.52
CA PRO A 172 15.45 -18.40 -19.01
C PRO A 172 14.39 -18.81 -20.05
N VAL A 173 14.83 -19.38 -21.17
CA VAL A 173 13.94 -19.71 -22.30
C VAL A 173 12.80 -20.64 -21.84
N GLY A 174 11.57 -20.17 -22.02
CA GLY A 174 10.35 -20.91 -21.69
C GLY A 174 10.00 -20.97 -20.19
N ALA A 175 10.71 -20.25 -19.33
CA ALA A 175 10.39 -20.18 -17.91
C ALA A 175 9.21 -19.24 -17.65
N ALA A 176 8.25 -19.68 -16.84
CA ALA A 176 7.18 -18.81 -16.31
C ALA A 176 7.68 -17.98 -15.11
N PHE A 177 8.64 -18.52 -14.37
CA PHE A 177 9.22 -17.94 -13.16
C PHE A 177 10.71 -18.25 -13.08
N PHE A 178 11.50 -17.33 -12.54
CA PHE A 178 12.92 -17.52 -12.23
C PHE A 178 13.33 -16.71 -10.99
N ALA A 179 14.49 -16.99 -10.40
CA ALA A 179 14.89 -16.40 -9.11
C ALA A 179 14.96 -14.86 -9.18
N ASN A 180 14.44 -14.19 -8.14
CA ASN A 180 14.54 -12.73 -8.04
C ASN A 180 15.79 -12.29 -7.27
N ASP A 181 16.88 -12.13 -8.02
CA ASP A 181 18.17 -11.71 -7.45
C ASP A 181 18.16 -10.26 -6.95
N VAL A 182 17.20 -9.42 -7.37
CA VAL A 182 17.07 -8.03 -6.89
C VAL A 182 16.52 -8.01 -5.47
N ARG A 183 15.60 -8.92 -5.14
CA ARG A 183 15.00 -9.02 -3.79
C ARG A 183 15.72 -10.03 -2.90
N GLY A 184 16.48 -10.97 -3.47
CA GLY A 184 17.14 -12.05 -2.74
C GLY A 184 16.17 -13.10 -2.17
N CYS A 185 14.90 -13.05 -2.58
CA CYS A 185 13.83 -13.98 -2.25
C CYS A 185 12.74 -13.90 -3.33
N SER A 186 11.77 -14.82 -3.33
CA SER A 186 10.69 -14.84 -4.33
C SER A 186 11.23 -14.99 -5.78
N TYR A 187 10.41 -14.63 -6.77
CA TYR A 187 10.61 -14.88 -8.18
C TYR A 187 10.37 -13.62 -9.03
N PHE A 188 11.08 -13.56 -10.15
CA PHE A 188 10.58 -12.84 -11.31
C PHE A 188 9.54 -13.71 -12.02
N TYR A 189 8.44 -13.12 -12.46
CA TYR A 189 7.46 -13.79 -13.31
C TYR A 189 7.46 -13.19 -14.72
N THR A 190 7.39 -14.05 -15.73
CA THR A 190 7.49 -13.64 -17.14
C THR A 190 6.14 -13.20 -17.69
N TYR A 191 6.15 -12.55 -18.85
CA TYR A 191 4.90 -12.25 -19.57
C TYR A 191 4.07 -13.51 -19.80
N ASP A 192 4.70 -14.61 -20.22
CA ASP A 192 4.02 -15.89 -20.46
C ASP A 192 3.46 -16.49 -19.16
N GLY A 193 4.19 -16.34 -18.04
CA GLY A 193 3.72 -16.72 -16.72
C GLY A 193 2.47 -15.94 -16.29
N ALA A 194 2.47 -14.63 -16.51
CA ALA A 194 1.31 -13.77 -16.24
C ALA A 194 0.11 -14.13 -17.12
N MET A 195 0.34 -14.32 -18.42
CA MET A 195 -0.70 -14.69 -19.38
C MET A 195 -1.38 -16.01 -19.03
N ARG A 196 -0.60 -17.05 -18.72
CA ARG A 196 -1.14 -18.35 -18.29
C ARG A 196 -2.05 -18.21 -17.07
N PHE A 197 -1.64 -17.42 -16.08
CA PHE A 197 -2.44 -17.19 -14.88
C PHE A 197 -3.74 -16.44 -15.19
N LEU A 198 -3.67 -15.37 -15.99
CA LEU A 198 -4.82 -14.57 -16.38
C LEU A 198 -5.87 -15.39 -17.14
N GLU A 199 -5.44 -16.19 -18.11
CA GLU A 199 -6.31 -17.07 -18.91
C GLU A 199 -6.99 -18.13 -18.04
N ASN A 200 -6.21 -18.85 -17.21
CA ASN A 200 -6.75 -19.87 -16.31
C ASN A 200 -7.80 -19.33 -15.33
N ASN A 201 -7.69 -18.05 -14.94
CA ASN A 201 -8.57 -17.42 -13.96
C ASN A 201 -9.61 -16.49 -14.59
N SER A 202 -9.69 -16.41 -15.92
CA SER A 202 -10.60 -15.51 -16.65
C SER A 202 -10.48 -14.03 -16.22
N LEU A 203 -9.25 -13.59 -15.94
CA LEU A 203 -8.89 -12.24 -15.53
C LEU A 203 -8.39 -11.41 -16.72
N LEU A 204 -8.50 -10.10 -16.62
CA LEU A 204 -8.04 -9.14 -17.62
C LEU A 204 -6.61 -8.68 -17.37
N SER A 205 -6.24 -8.45 -16.10
CA SER A 205 -4.93 -7.91 -15.73
C SER A 205 -4.60 -8.14 -14.25
N VAL A 206 -3.31 -8.12 -13.92
CA VAL A 206 -2.80 -8.02 -12.55
C VAL A 206 -2.44 -6.56 -12.27
N ILE A 207 -3.00 -5.98 -11.20
CA ILE A 207 -2.64 -4.65 -10.72
C ILE A 207 -1.74 -4.83 -9.49
N ARG A 208 -0.56 -4.22 -9.53
CA ARG A 208 0.46 -4.37 -8.49
C ARG A 208 1.18 -3.06 -8.13
N ALA A 209 2.00 -3.08 -7.08
CA ALA A 209 2.77 -1.91 -6.63
C ALA A 209 4.29 -2.19 -6.51
N HIS A 210 4.94 -1.92 -5.37
CA HIS A 210 6.27 -2.42 -4.94
C HIS A 210 7.52 -1.92 -5.71
N GLU A 211 7.41 -1.56 -6.98
CA GLU A 211 8.52 -1.03 -7.78
C GLU A 211 8.29 0.45 -8.10
N ALA A 212 9.22 1.30 -7.68
CA ALA A 212 9.18 2.72 -7.98
C ALA A 212 9.17 2.99 -9.50
N GLN A 213 8.27 3.86 -9.95
CA GLN A 213 8.13 4.24 -11.35
C GLN A 213 8.33 5.74 -11.51
N LEU A 214 9.09 6.15 -12.54
CA LEU A 214 9.37 7.57 -12.80
C LEU A 214 8.07 8.38 -12.99
N GLU A 215 7.12 7.83 -13.74
CA GLU A 215 5.82 8.46 -13.99
C GLU A 215 4.75 8.06 -12.94
N GLY A 216 5.14 7.34 -11.87
CA GLY A 216 4.22 6.82 -10.86
C GLY A 216 3.42 5.59 -11.30
N TYR A 217 3.54 5.15 -12.55
CA TYR A 217 2.94 3.90 -13.03
C TYR A 217 3.72 3.30 -14.19
N LYS A 218 3.46 2.01 -14.48
CA LYS A 218 3.94 1.31 -15.67
C LYS A 218 2.86 0.35 -16.17
N MET A 219 2.46 0.51 -17.42
CA MET A 219 1.70 -0.51 -18.15
C MET A 219 2.71 -1.47 -18.77
N HIS A 220 2.74 -2.73 -18.33
CA HIS A 220 3.60 -3.76 -18.92
C HIS A 220 3.00 -4.27 -20.24
N ARG A 221 3.66 -5.23 -20.89
CA ARG A 221 3.24 -5.74 -22.20
C ARG A 221 1.74 -6.05 -22.28
N THR A 222 1.14 -5.54 -23.35
CA THR A 222 -0.28 -5.72 -23.67
C THR A 222 -0.57 -7.16 -24.08
N ASN A 223 -1.63 -7.72 -23.51
CA ASN A 223 -2.24 -8.94 -23.99
C ASN A 223 -2.92 -8.68 -25.34
N GLU A 224 -2.39 -9.28 -26.41
CA GLU A 224 -2.86 -9.09 -27.78
C GLU A 224 -4.33 -9.52 -27.98
N ALA A 225 -4.80 -10.54 -27.24
CA ALA A 225 -6.17 -11.03 -27.36
C ALA A 225 -7.21 -10.06 -26.74
N THR A 226 -6.83 -9.32 -25.71
CA THR A 226 -7.74 -8.40 -25.00
C THR A 226 -7.47 -6.92 -25.31
N GLY A 227 -6.32 -6.59 -25.89
CA GLY A 227 -5.86 -5.23 -26.09
C GLY A 227 -5.51 -4.49 -24.79
N PHE A 228 -5.39 -5.21 -23.65
CA PHE A 228 -5.20 -4.62 -22.33
C PHE A 228 -3.85 -5.02 -21.71
N PRO A 229 -3.17 -4.14 -20.92
CA PRO A 229 -1.93 -4.49 -20.23
C PRO A 229 -2.07 -5.74 -19.36
N SER A 230 -1.21 -6.74 -19.54
CA SER A 230 -1.23 -7.97 -18.74
C SER A 230 -0.97 -7.67 -17.25
N VAL A 231 -0.10 -6.71 -16.98
CA VAL A 231 0.27 -6.25 -15.64
C VAL A 231 0.31 -4.73 -15.63
N ILE A 232 -0.13 -4.13 -14.51
CA ILE A 232 -0.03 -2.70 -14.25
C ILE A 232 0.71 -2.50 -12.92
N THR A 233 1.82 -1.78 -12.93
CA THR A 233 2.48 -1.31 -11.70
C THR A 233 2.01 0.10 -11.37
N ILE A 234 1.53 0.33 -10.15
CA ILE A 234 1.15 1.64 -9.62
C ILE A 234 2.04 2.01 -8.43
N PHE A 235 2.52 3.25 -8.38
CA PHE A 235 3.41 3.75 -7.33
C PHE A 235 2.98 5.16 -6.91
N SER A 236 2.66 5.34 -5.63
CA SER A 236 1.97 6.54 -5.13
C SER A 236 2.83 7.40 -4.20
N ALA A 237 4.14 7.15 -4.15
CA ALA A 237 5.11 7.94 -3.39
C ALA A 237 5.92 8.85 -4.33
N PRO A 238 5.48 10.10 -4.58
CA PRO A 238 6.22 11.05 -5.41
C PRO A 238 7.51 11.50 -4.71
N ASN A 239 8.54 11.82 -5.49
CA ASN A 239 9.88 12.16 -5.01
C ASN A 239 10.39 11.17 -3.94
N TYR A 240 10.31 9.89 -4.26
CA TYR A 240 10.64 8.82 -3.33
C TYR A 240 12.04 9.01 -2.73
N CYS A 241 12.15 8.81 -1.41
CA CYS A 241 13.37 9.04 -0.62
C CYS A 241 14.00 10.43 -0.79
N ASP A 242 13.22 11.45 -1.15
CA ASP A 242 13.63 12.83 -1.40
C ASP A 242 14.65 13.04 -2.52
N VAL A 243 14.92 12.00 -3.32
CA VAL A 243 15.98 12.03 -4.35
C VAL A 243 15.55 11.49 -5.72
N TYR A 244 14.51 10.67 -5.78
CA TYR A 244 14.13 10.00 -7.04
C TYR A 244 13.47 10.96 -8.05
N ASN A 245 12.90 12.07 -7.58
CA ASN A 245 12.20 13.06 -8.40
C ASN A 245 11.13 12.45 -9.33
N ASN A 246 10.57 11.29 -8.95
CA ASN A 246 9.48 10.62 -9.65
C ASN A 246 8.14 11.27 -9.32
N LYS A 247 7.16 11.10 -10.22
CA LYS A 247 5.75 11.37 -9.91
C LYS A 247 5.16 10.23 -9.09
N GLY A 248 4.06 10.52 -8.39
CA GLY A 248 3.15 9.52 -7.86
C GLY A 248 1.95 9.39 -8.80
N ALA A 249 1.28 8.24 -8.78
CA ALA A 249 0.01 8.07 -9.49
C ALA A 249 -0.99 7.20 -8.71
N VAL A 250 -2.26 7.32 -9.08
CA VAL A 250 -3.35 6.42 -8.66
C VAL A 250 -4.16 5.97 -9.87
N LEU A 251 -4.79 4.80 -9.78
CA LEU A 251 -5.74 4.32 -10.81
C LEU A 251 -7.17 4.60 -10.35
N LYS A 252 -7.95 5.30 -11.15
CA LYS A 252 -9.39 5.50 -10.92
C LYS A 252 -10.19 4.63 -11.88
N PHE A 253 -10.96 3.71 -11.32
CA PHE A 253 -11.96 2.94 -12.03
C PHE A 253 -13.32 3.57 -11.81
N GLU A 254 -13.94 4.05 -12.89
CA GLU A 254 -15.29 4.61 -12.86
C GLU A 254 -15.98 4.26 -14.19
N ASN A 255 -17.21 3.72 -14.12
CA ASN A 255 -18.02 3.37 -15.29
C ASN A 255 -17.26 2.47 -16.29
N ASN A 256 -16.60 1.42 -15.78
CA ASN A 256 -15.74 0.52 -16.56
C ASN A 256 -14.57 1.20 -17.30
N THR A 257 -14.22 2.44 -16.95
CA THR A 257 -13.06 3.15 -17.51
C THR A 257 -11.95 3.21 -16.47
N LEU A 258 -10.73 2.88 -16.90
CA LEU A 258 -9.52 3.03 -16.09
C LEU A 258 -8.83 4.34 -16.49
N ASN A 259 -8.68 5.25 -15.52
CA ASN A 259 -7.92 6.49 -15.68
C ASN A 259 -6.71 6.50 -14.75
N VAL A 260 -5.56 6.97 -15.23
CA VAL A 260 -4.38 7.19 -14.40
C VAL A 260 -4.33 8.67 -14.01
N LEU A 261 -4.30 8.96 -12.71
CA LEU A 261 -4.09 10.31 -12.21
C LEU A 261 -2.70 10.43 -11.60
N GLN A 262 -1.86 11.29 -12.17
CA GLN A 262 -0.53 11.57 -11.67
C GLN A 262 -0.52 12.80 -10.76
N PHE A 263 0.41 12.85 -9.81
CA PHE A 263 0.62 13.97 -8.91
C PHE A 263 2.09 14.11 -8.52
N ASN A 264 2.46 15.33 -8.13
CA ASN A 264 3.82 15.67 -7.69
C ASN A 264 3.91 15.63 -6.16
N PHE A 265 5.15 15.63 -5.65
CA PHE A 265 5.40 15.70 -4.22
C PHE A 265 4.94 17.05 -3.64
N SER A 266 4.69 17.04 -2.34
CA SER A 266 4.43 18.24 -1.55
C SER A 266 5.56 18.43 -0.56
N LYS A 267 5.79 19.68 -0.12
CA LYS A 267 6.75 19.94 0.95
C LYS A 267 6.33 19.23 2.23
N HIS A 268 7.28 18.70 2.97
CA HIS A 268 7.10 18.14 4.30
C HIS A 268 8.15 18.74 5.27
N PRO A 269 7.91 18.66 6.59
CA PRO A 269 8.91 19.00 7.61
C PRO A 269 10.21 18.19 7.48
#